data_AF-A0AB35U2G1-F1
#
_entry.id   AF-A0AB35U2G1-F1
#
_cell.length_a   1.000
_cell.length_b   1.000
_cell.length_c   1.000
_cell.angle_alpha   90.00
_cell.angle_beta   90.00
_cell.angle_gamma   90.00
#
_symmetry.space_group_name_H-M   'P 1'
#
loop_
_entity.id
_entity.type
_entity.pdbx_description
1 polymer ?
#
loop_
_entity_poly.entity_id
_entity_poly.type
_entity_poly.pdbx_seq_one_letter_code
_entity_poly.pdbx_strand_id
1 'polypeptide(L)'
;MKCRRCGNEDPAWFFHGHKGWYCRRCIGFGRMMAEDEQEGSIRHESSIGAQEYSLKYDLTPWQQKLSQECRRAIRDQDVLMDCVCGAGKTELVVGAISDALREEKRVCFAIARRQVVLEVAERLSQYFVRAKVVAVCGGHTNDLDGDLIVCTTHQLFRYGHTFDLLILDEPDAF
;
A
#
# COMPACT_ATOMS: atom_id res chain seq x y z
N MET A 1 23.04 0.29 -16.92
CA MET A 1 22.81 -0.28 -15.56
C MET A 1 21.40 0.11 -15.15
N LYS A 2 20.63 -0.80 -14.54
CA LYS A 2 19.25 -0.52 -14.11
C LYS A 2 19.09 -0.85 -12.64
N CYS A 3 18.51 0.06 -11.87
CA CYS A 3 18.25 -0.17 -10.45
C CYS A 3 17.02 -1.08 -10.28
N ARG A 4 17.17 -2.21 -9.59
CA ARG A 4 16.06 -3.16 -9.36
C ARG A 4 14.95 -2.64 -8.46
N ARG A 5 15.24 -1.65 -7.60
CA ARG A 5 14.24 -1.02 -6.71
C ARG A 5 13.41 0.07 -7.39
N CYS A 6 14.07 1.08 -7.97
CA CYS A 6 13.39 2.28 -8.50
C CYS A 6 13.39 2.38 -10.02
N GLY A 7 13.90 1.38 -10.73
CA GLY A 7 13.95 1.34 -12.20
C GLY A 7 14.90 2.35 -12.84
N ASN A 8 15.67 3.13 -12.07
CA ASN A 8 16.59 4.14 -12.60
C ASN A 8 17.59 3.55 -13.59
N GLU A 9 17.74 4.19 -14.76
CA GLU A 9 18.73 3.83 -15.78
C GLU A 9 19.78 4.92 -16.00
N ASP A 10 19.60 6.12 -15.43
CA ASP A 10 20.55 7.23 -15.54
C ASP A 10 21.87 6.89 -14.79
N PRO A 11 23.01 6.79 -15.52
CA PRO A 11 24.33 6.51 -14.95
C PRO A 11 24.77 7.50 -13.87
N ALA A 12 24.33 8.77 -13.95
CA ALA A 12 24.73 9.80 -12.99
C ALA A 12 24.27 9.47 -11.57
N TRP A 13 23.19 8.70 -11.41
CA TRP A 13 22.69 8.28 -10.10
C TRP A 13 23.35 7.03 -9.55
N PHE A 14 24.21 6.36 -10.31
CA PHE A 14 24.96 5.21 -9.81
C PHE A 14 26.30 5.62 -9.23
N PHE A 15 26.69 5.00 -8.13
CA PHE A 15 27.97 5.23 -7.49
C PHE A 15 28.62 3.90 -7.13
N HIS A 16 29.91 3.76 -7.42
CA HIS A 16 30.70 2.59 -7.07
C HIS A 16 31.34 2.78 -5.70
N GLY A 17 30.80 2.09 -4.69
CA GLY A 17 31.38 2.04 -3.34
C GLY A 17 32.28 0.82 -3.16
N HIS A 18 32.81 0.66 -1.95
CA HIS A 18 33.67 -0.47 -1.58
C HIS A 18 33.00 -1.86 -1.79
N LYS A 19 31.67 -1.93 -1.71
CA LYS A 19 30.92 -3.18 -1.88
C LYS A 19 30.37 -3.39 -3.31
N GLY A 20 30.61 -2.45 -4.23
CA GLY A 20 30.06 -2.47 -5.59
C GLY A 20 29.18 -1.25 -5.91
N TRP A 21 28.42 -1.35 -7.00
CA TRP A 21 27.54 -0.29 -7.49
C TRP A 21 26.23 -0.22 -6.70
N TYR A 22 25.79 0.98 -6.32
CA TYR A 22 24.46 1.20 -5.75
C TYR A 22 23.79 2.45 -6.32
N CYS A 23 22.46 2.47 -6.26
CA CYS A 23 21.66 3.58 -6.79
C CYS A 23 21.47 4.66 -5.71
N ARG A 24 21.97 5.88 -5.99
CA ARG A 24 21.79 7.06 -5.12
C ARG A 24 20.40 7.66 -5.21
N ARG A 25 19.63 7.37 -6.28
CA ARG A 25 18.26 7.89 -6.45
C ARG A 25 17.31 7.36 -5.38
N CYS A 26 17.44 6.09 -4.99
CA CYS A 26 16.57 5.44 -4.01
C CYS A 26 17.27 5.10 -2.68
N ILE A 27 18.46 5.65 -2.43
CA ILE A 27 19.27 5.33 -1.24
C ILE A 27 18.57 5.72 0.07
N GLY A 28 17.67 6.71 0.04
CA GLY A 28 16.86 7.13 1.19
C GLY A 28 15.92 6.04 1.72
N PHE A 29 15.63 5.00 0.93
CA PHE A 29 14.85 3.84 1.35
C PHE A 29 15.72 2.70 1.92
N GLY A 30 17.02 2.94 2.10
CA GLY A 30 18.03 1.96 2.48
C GLY A 30 18.98 1.68 1.32
N ARG A 31 20.27 1.46 1.62
CA ARG A 31 21.24 1.12 0.57
C ARG A 31 20.97 -0.31 0.06
N MET A 32 20.93 -0.45 -1.26
CA MET A 32 20.79 -1.72 -1.98
C MET A 32 21.78 -1.69 -3.14
N MET A 33 22.51 -2.78 -3.35
CA MET A 33 23.45 -2.90 -4.46
C MET A 33 22.66 -3.07 -5.76
N ALA A 34 23.26 -2.67 -6.88
CA ALA A 34 22.60 -2.71 -8.19
C ALA A 34 22.28 -4.15 -8.64
N GLU A 35 23.02 -5.12 -8.11
CA GLU A 35 22.87 -6.55 -8.35
C GLU A 35 21.87 -7.23 -7.41
N ASP A 36 21.60 -6.65 -6.23
CA ASP A 36 20.66 -7.19 -5.25
C ASP A 36 19.24 -7.23 -5.83
N GLU A 37 18.56 -8.35 -5.60
CA GLU A 37 17.12 -8.44 -5.83
C GLU A 37 16.37 -7.83 -4.65
N GLN A 38 15.23 -7.20 -4.94
CA GLN A 38 14.37 -6.70 -3.89
C GLN A 38 13.56 -7.85 -3.32
N GLU A 39 14.01 -8.40 -2.21
CA GLU A 39 13.28 -9.39 -1.45
C GLU A 39 12.07 -8.75 -0.76
N GLY A 40 10.99 -9.51 -0.63
CA GLY A 40 9.83 -9.13 0.17
C GLY A 40 10.22 -9.01 1.65
N SER A 41 9.63 -8.04 2.37
CA SER A 41 9.91 -7.88 3.80
C SER A 41 9.47 -9.10 4.61
N ILE A 42 10.21 -9.42 5.68
CA ILE A 42 9.77 -10.40 6.68
C ILE A 42 8.38 -9.99 7.17
N ARG A 43 7.49 -10.97 7.25
CA ARG A 43 6.07 -10.77 7.54
C ARG A 43 5.78 -10.95 9.02
N HIS A 44 5.15 -9.95 9.61
CA HIS A 44 4.43 -10.03 10.88
C HIS A 44 3.27 -11.03 10.76
N GLU A 45 3.12 -11.88 11.78
CA GLU A 45 1.98 -12.80 11.88
C GLU A 45 0.67 -12.00 11.90
N SER A 46 -0.28 -12.35 11.04
CA SER A 46 -1.51 -11.58 10.94
C SER A 46 -2.28 -11.55 12.27
N SER A 47 -2.80 -10.38 12.63
CA SER A 47 -3.52 -10.22 13.89
C SER A 47 -4.79 -11.08 13.90
N ILE A 48 -5.10 -11.70 15.04
CA ILE A 48 -6.31 -12.53 15.17
C ILE A 48 -7.55 -11.67 14.92
N GLY A 49 -8.31 -12.00 13.88
CA GLY A 49 -9.51 -11.26 13.50
C GLY A 49 -9.24 -9.96 12.74
N ALA A 50 -8.06 -9.78 12.14
CA ALA A 50 -7.70 -8.58 11.35
C ALA A 50 -8.74 -8.26 10.25
N GLN A 51 -9.42 -9.27 9.71
CA GLN A 51 -10.46 -9.11 8.69
C GLN A 51 -11.75 -8.48 9.20
N GLU A 52 -12.00 -8.49 10.51
CA GLU A 52 -13.23 -7.93 11.09
C GLU A 52 -13.21 -6.41 10.97
N TYR A 53 -14.30 -5.85 10.44
CA TYR A 53 -14.46 -4.41 10.34
C TYR A 53 -15.86 -3.96 10.72
N SER A 54 -15.96 -2.71 11.15
CA SER A 54 -17.23 -2.03 11.39
C SER A 54 -17.19 -0.63 10.79
N LEU A 55 -18.18 -0.30 9.97
CA LEU A 55 -18.34 1.06 9.44
C LEU A 55 -19.19 1.88 10.42
N LYS A 56 -18.89 3.18 10.52
CA LYS A 56 -19.68 4.11 11.36
C LYS A 56 -21.08 4.38 10.80
N TYR A 57 -21.29 4.09 9.53
CA TYR A 57 -22.52 4.30 8.80
C TYR A 57 -22.62 3.23 7.71
N ASP A 58 -23.85 2.89 7.33
CA ASP A 58 -24.09 1.93 6.26
C ASP A 58 -23.75 2.54 4.89
N LEU A 59 -23.22 1.71 4.01
CA LEU A 59 -23.08 2.08 2.61
C LEU A 59 -24.46 2.33 2.00
N THR A 60 -24.56 3.37 1.17
CA THR A 60 -25.76 3.55 0.35
C THR A 60 -25.98 2.32 -0.55
N PRO A 61 -27.21 2.04 -1.02
CA PRO A 61 -27.46 0.89 -1.90
C PRO A 61 -26.55 0.85 -3.13
N TRP A 62 -26.22 2.02 -3.69
CA TRP A 62 -25.29 2.15 -4.81
C TRP A 62 -23.85 1.84 -4.42
N GLN A 63 -23.38 2.36 -3.29
CA GLN A 63 -22.03 2.04 -2.78
C GLN A 63 -21.90 0.55 -2.44
N GLN A 64 -22.94 -0.05 -1.84
CA GLN A 64 -22.97 -1.47 -1.53
C GLN A 64 -22.85 -2.32 -2.79
N LYS A 65 -23.58 -1.96 -3.85
CA LYS A 65 -23.48 -2.63 -5.16
C LYS A 65 -22.07 -2.53 -5.74
N LEU A 66 -21.51 -1.32 -5.82
CA LEU A 66 -20.17 -1.09 -6.35
C LEU A 66 -19.07 -1.79 -5.53
N SER A 67 -19.21 -1.78 -4.20
CA SER A 67 -18.28 -2.51 -3.32
C SER A 67 -18.31 -4.02 -3.59
N GLN A 68 -19.49 -4.60 -3.79
CA GLN A 68 -19.62 -6.02 -4.14
C GLN A 68 -19.05 -6.35 -5.52
N GLU A 69 -19.27 -5.48 -6.51
CA GLU A 69 -18.69 -5.63 -7.84
C GLU A 69 -17.16 -5.57 -7.80
N CYS A 70 -16.60 -4.58 -7.10
CA CYS A 70 -15.16 -4.44 -6.87
C CYS A 70 -14.56 -5.69 -6.18
N ARG A 71 -15.18 -6.15 -5.09
CA ARG A 71 -14.75 -7.37 -4.36
C ARG A 71 -14.70 -8.62 -5.22
N ARG A 72 -15.61 -8.75 -6.19
CA ARG A 72 -15.62 -9.88 -7.13
C ARG A 72 -14.55 -9.72 -8.19
N ALA A 73 -14.51 -8.55 -8.85
CA ALA A 73 -13.61 -8.31 -9.98
C ALA A 73 -12.13 -8.38 -9.58
N ILE A 74 -11.76 -7.86 -8.41
CA ILE A 74 -10.36 -7.80 -7.96
C ILE A 74 -9.71 -9.17 -7.71
N ARG A 75 -10.51 -10.25 -7.69
CA ARG A 75 -9.98 -11.62 -7.57
C ARG A 75 -9.30 -12.10 -8.84
N ASP A 76 -9.76 -11.60 -9.99
CA ASP A 76 -9.36 -12.12 -11.30
C ASP A 76 -8.64 -11.05 -12.16
N GLN A 77 -8.84 -9.77 -11.87
CA GLN A 77 -8.31 -8.67 -12.69
C GLN A 77 -8.13 -7.37 -11.91
N ASP A 78 -7.36 -6.44 -12.47
CA ASP A 78 -7.25 -5.08 -11.97
C ASP A 78 -8.57 -4.30 -12.14
N VAL A 79 -8.89 -3.44 -11.18
CA VAL A 79 -10.14 -2.67 -11.15
C VAL A 79 -9.86 -1.19 -11.09
N LEU A 80 -10.41 -0.43 -12.04
CA LEU A 80 -10.46 1.03 -11.98
C LEU A 80 -11.82 1.48 -11.44
N MET A 81 -11.82 2.19 -10.30
CA MET A 81 -13.02 2.78 -9.73
C MET A 81 -13.14 4.25 -10.14
N ASP A 82 -13.93 4.51 -11.18
CA ASP A 82 -14.23 5.88 -11.59
C ASP A 82 -15.35 6.46 -10.72
N CYS A 83 -14.97 7.32 -9.77
CA CYS A 83 -15.90 7.95 -8.84
C CYS A 83 -15.54 9.43 -8.66
N VAL A 84 -16.56 10.27 -8.51
CA VAL A 84 -16.39 11.69 -8.15
C VAL A 84 -15.82 11.85 -6.74
N CYS A 85 -15.22 13.01 -6.46
CA CYS A 85 -14.77 13.36 -5.13
C CYS A 85 -15.93 13.29 -4.12
N GLY A 86 -15.67 12.75 -2.92
CA GLY A 86 -16.69 12.61 -1.88
C GLY A 86 -17.63 11.41 -2.05
N ALA A 87 -17.46 10.56 -3.07
CA ALA A 87 -18.27 9.36 -3.26
C ALA A 87 -18.03 8.23 -2.23
N GLY A 88 -17.12 8.42 -1.27
CA GLY A 88 -16.75 7.40 -0.28
C GLY A 88 -15.87 6.29 -0.86
N LYS A 89 -14.90 6.64 -1.72
CA LYS A 89 -13.99 5.68 -2.39
C LYS A 89 -13.31 4.73 -1.40
N THR A 90 -12.90 5.23 -0.24
CA THR A 90 -12.25 4.42 0.79
C THR A 90 -13.20 3.35 1.33
N GLU A 91 -14.44 3.72 1.66
CA GLU A 91 -15.43 2.82 2.20
C GLU A 91 -15.85 1.73 1.18
N LEU A 92 -15.82 2.05 -0.13
CA LEU A 92 -16.10 1.07 -1.19
C LEU A 92 -15.13 -0.11 -1.19
N VAL A 93 -13.85 0.12 -0.85
CA VAL A 93 -12.81 -0.91 -0.88
C VAL A 93 -12.61 -1.64 0.45
N VAL A 94 -13.22 -1.18 1.56
CA VAL A 94 -13.10 -1.82 2.88
C VAL A 94 -13.49 -3.30 2.84
N GLY A 95 -14.54 -3.65 2.09
CA GLY A 95 -14.94 -5.06 1.95
C GLY A 95 -13.90 -5.92 1.20
N ALA A 96 -13.17 -5.35 0.25
CA ALA A 96 -12.08 -6.04 -0.46
C ALA A 96 -10.85 -6.20 0.45
N ILE A 97 -10.53 -5.18 1.25
CA ILE A 97 -9.49 -5.26 2.29
C ILE A 97 -9.82 -6.38 3.28
N SER A 98 -11.06 -6.45 3.78
CA SER A 98 -11.51 -7.51 4.69
C SER A 98 -11.35 -8.90 4.09
N ASP A 99 -11.73 -9.10 2.83
CA ASP A 99 -11.56 -10.40 2.16
C ASP A 99 -10.09 -10.78 2.01
N ALA A 100 -9.22 -9.84 1.63
CA ALA A 100 -7.78 -10.07 1.55
C ALA A 100 -7.18 -10.44 2.92
N LEU A 101 -7.53 -9.69 3.98
CA LEU A 101 -7.06 -9.99 5.33
C LEU A 101 -7.54 -11.36 5.82
N ARG A 102 -8.75 -11.79 5.46
CA ARG A 102 -9.28 -13.13 5.80
C ARG A 102 -8.47 -14.24 5.14
N GLU A 103 -7.96 -13.99 3.94
CA GLU A 103 -7.12 -14.91 3.18
C GLU A 103 -5.63 -14.78 3.56
N GLU A 104 -5.32 -14.07 4.65
CA GLU A 104 -3.96 -13.78 5.08
C GLU A 104 -3.11 -13.18 3.94
N LYS A 105 -3.70 -12.30 3.13
CA LYS A 105 -2.99 -11.56 2.09
C LYS A 105 -2.44 -10.23 2.60
N ARG A 106 -1.38 -9.74 1.97
CA ARG A 106 -0.77 -8.44 2.27
C ARG A 106 -1.46 -7.32 1.51
N VAL A 107 -1.92 -6.31 2.27
CA VAL A 107 -2.73 -5.21 1.73
C VAL A 107 -2.00 -3.88 1.88
N CYS A 108 -1.96 -3.10 0.79
CA CYS A 108 -1.50 -1.73 0.81
C CYS A 108 -2.53 -0.76 0.24
N PHE A 109 -2.68 0.38 0.91
CA PHE A 109 -3.41 1.55 0.42
C PHE A 109 -2.40 2.68 0.20
N ALA A 110 -2.10 2.99 -1.06
CA ALA A 110 -1.12 4.00 -1.45
C ALA A 110 -1.80 5.29 -1.95
N ILE A 111 -1.31 6.43 -1.44
CA ILE A 111 -1.89 7.76 -1.64
C ILE A 111 -0.78 8.76 -2.00
N ALA A 112 -1.04 9.79 -2.80
CA ALA A 112 -0.01 10.76 -3.17
C ALA A 112 0.48 11.64 -2.00
N ARG A 113 -0.43 12.03 -1.10
CA ARG A 113 -0.21 13.09 -0.12
C ARG A 113 -0.02 12.54 1.30
N ARG A 114 0.99 13.08 2.00
CA ARG A 114 1.32 12.69 3.38
C ARG A 114 0.15 12.85 4.36
N GLN A 115 -0.52 14.00 4.35
CA GLN A 115 -1.60 14.28 5.30
C GLN A 115 -2.77 13.30 5.12
N VAL A 116 -3.13 13.03 3.87
CA VAL A 116 -4.20 12.08 3.53
C VAL A 116 -3.83 10.66 3.97
N VAL A 117 -2.55 10.24 3.89
CA VAL A 117 -2.11 8.95 4.45
C VAL A 117 -2.40 8.85 5.94
N LEU A 118 -2.12 9.89 6.72
CA LEU A 118 -2.36 9.87 8.17
C LEU A 118 -3.86 9.82 8.48
N GLU A 119 -4.66 10.63 7.79
CA GLU A 119 -6.12 10.66 7.93
C GLU A 119 -6.77 9.31 7.54
N VAL A 120 -6.34 8.73 6.42
CA VAL A 120 -6.84 7.44 5.94
C VAL A 120 -6.42 6.30 6.87
N ALA A 121 -5.17 6.31 7.37
CA ALA A 121 -4.70 5.31 8.32
C ALA A 121 -5.48 5.36 9.65
N GLU A 122 -5.74 6.56 10.18
CA GLU A 122 -6.57 6.73 11.38
C GLU A 122 -8.01 6.26 11.14
N ARG A 123 -8.60 6.60 9.99
CA ARG A 123 -9.95 6.12 9.66
C ARG A 123 -10.00 4.60 9.50
N LEU A 124 -9.02 3.98 8.85
CA LEU A 124 -8.98 2.54 8.65
C LEU A 124 -8.70 1.79 9.95
N SER A 125 -7.92 2.34 10.89
CA SER A 125 -7.73 1.74 12.22
C SER A 125 -9.01 1.76 13.07
N GLN A 126 -9.88 2.75 12.86
CA GLN A 126 -11.21 2.77 13.46
C GLN A 126 -12.15 1.72 12.87
N TYR A 127 -11.99 1.38 11.58
CA TYR A 127 -12.79 0.33 10.94
C TYR A 127 -12.28 -1.07 11.30
N PHE A 128 -10.97 -1.30 11.17
CA PHE A 128 -10.31 -2.58 11.43
C PHE A 128 -9.64 -2.59 12.80
N VAL A 129 -10.45 -2.58 13.86
CA VAL A 129 -9.99 -2.41 15.25
C VAL A 129 -9.02 -3.49 15.73
N ARG A 130 -9.03 -4.66 15.07
CA ARG A 130 -8.13 -5.80 15.37
C ARG A 130 -6.92 -5.87 14.45
N ALA A 131 -6.91 -5.14 13.34
CA ALA A 131 -5.79 -5.16 12.41
C ALA A 131 -4.71 -4.17 12.85
N LYS A 132 -3.45 -4.55 12.67
CA LYS A 132 -2.32 -3.64 12.77
C LYS A 132 -2.26 -2.74 11.53
N VAL A 133 -2.93 -1.59 11.59
CA VAL A 133 -2.89 -0.57 10.53
C VAL A 133 -1.67 0.33 10.71
N VAL A 134 -0.80 0.40 9.72
CA VAL A 134 0.48 1.15 9.79
C VAL A 134 0.52 2.25 8.74
N ALA A 135 0.78 3.48 9.19
CA ALA A 135 0.99 4.63 8.31
C ALA A 135 2.48 4.79 7.95
N VAL A 136 2.81 4.79 6.66
CA VAL A 136 4.18 4.92 6.18
C VAL A 136 4.32 6.13 5.26
N CYS A 137 4.91 7.21 5.77
CA CYS A 137 5.06 8.47 5.05
C CYS A 137 6.21 9.32 5.61
N GLY A 138 6.43 10.53 5.09
CA GLY A 138 7.50 11.41 5.58
C GLY A 138 7.37 11.73 7.08
N GLY A 139 8.32 11.25 7.88
CA GLY A 139 8.29 11.35 9.36
C GLY A 139 7.66 10.16 10.08
N HIS A 140 7.10 9.19 9.35
CA HIS A 140 6.48 7.98 9.88
C HIS A 140 7.05 6.75 9.16
N THR A 141 8.24 6.32 9.58
CA THR A 141 8.94 5.15 9.02
C THR A 141 9.58 4.27 10.10
N ASN A 142 9.11 4.40 11.35
CA ASN A 142 9.62 3.63 12.49
C ASN A 142 9.03 2.21 12.52
N ASP A 143 7.81 2.07 12.02
CA ASP A 143 7.16 0.78 11.79
C ASP A 143 6.81 0.71 10.30
N LEU A 144 7.16 -0.40 9.67
CA LEU A 144 7.04 -0.60 8.23
C LEU A 144 6.23 -1.85 7.88
N ASP A 145 5.71 -2.57 8.86
CA ASP A 145 5.03 -3.85 8.63
C ASP A 145 3.76 -3.98 9.47
N GLY A 146 2.68 -4.46 8.86
CA GLY A 146 1.40 -4.63 9.50
C GLY A 146 0.39 -5.34 8.61
N ASP A 147 -0.79 -5.61 9.15
CA ASP A 147 -1.88 -6.26 8.40
C ASP A 147 -2.32 -5.38 7.22
N LEU A 148 -2.39 -4.06 7.44
CA LEU A 148 -2.79 -3.08 6.44
C LEU A 148 -1.81 -1.89 6.46
N ILE A 149 -1.08 -1.71 5.37
CA ILE A 149 -0.14 -0.59 5.23
C ILE A 149 -0.78 0.52 4.43
N VAL A 150 -0.90 1.71 5.03
CA VAL A 150 -1.33 2.93 4.35
C VAL A 150 -0.10 3.79 4.12
N CYS A 151 0.29 4.04 2.87
CA CYS A 151 1.55 4.71 2.59
C CYS A 151 1.46 5.80 1.53
N THR A 152 2.45 6.69 1.51
CA THR A 152 2.59 7.55 0.33
C THR A 152 3.11 6.72 -0.85
N THR A 153 2.67 6.95 -2.08
CA THR A 153 3.12 6.18 -3.27
C THR A 153 4.64 6.07 -3.38
N HIS A 154 5.38 7.12 -3.01
CA HIS A 154 6.86 7.09 -2.94
C HIS A 154 7.43 6.00 -2.02
N GLN A 155 6.70 5.58 -0.98
CA GLN A 155 7.15 4.56 -0.02
C GLN A 155 7.00 3.15 -0.58
N LEU A 156 6.25 2.96 -1.68
CA LEU A 156 6.15 1.66 -2.36
C LEU A 156 7.52 1.12 -2.80
N PHE A 157 8.52 1.98 -3.03
CA PHE A 157 9.89 1.55 -3.29
C PHE A 157 10.51 0.72 -2.15
N ARG A 158 9.93 0.71 -0.95
CA ARG A 158 10.35 -0.18 0.15
C ARG A 158 9.83 -1.61 -0.01
N TYR A 159 8.73 -1.80 -0.74
CA TYR A 159 7.88 -2.98 -0.70
C TYR A 159 7.88 -3.76 -2.02
N GLY A 160 9.07 -4.14 -2.50
CA GLY A 160 9.18 -4.92 -3.73
C GLY A 160 8.54 -6.30 -3.57
N HIS A 161 7.61 -6.62 -4.48
CA HIS A 161 6.87 -7.90 -4.51
C HIS A 161 6.18 -8.26 -3.18
N THR A 162 5.79 -7.27 -2.38
CA THR A 162 5.24 -7.50 -1.03
C THR A 162 3.73 -7.70 -1.00
N PHE A 163 2.96 -6.99 -1.83
CA PHE A 163 1.51 -6.87 -1.67
C PHE A 163 0.74 -7.75 -2.64
N ASP A 164 -0.28 -8.45 -2.13
CA ASP A 164 -1.26 -9.20 -2.92
C ASP A 164 -2.43 -8.30 -3.35
N LEU A 165 -2.72 -7.26 -2.56
CA LEU A 165 -3.72 -6.23 -2.87
C LEU A 165 -3.09 -4.84 -2.71
N LEU A 166 -2.98 -4.11 -3.82
CA LEU A 166 -2.55 -2.72 -3.85
C LEU A 166 -3.71 -1.82 -4.30
N ILE A 167 -4.13 -0.92 -3.43
CA ILE A 167 -5.14 0.10 -3.71
C ILE A 167 -4.41 1.42 -3.93
N LEU A 168 -4.65 2.06 -5.07
CA LEU A 168 -4.08 3.36 -5.40
C LEU A 168 -5.17 4.44 -5.41
N ASP A 169 -4.97 5.50 -4.65
CA ASP A 169 -5.81 6.70 -4.67
C ASP A 169 -5.11 7.84 -5.43
N GLU A 170 -5.89 8.57 -6.21
CA GLU A 170 -5.44 9.60 -7.16
C GLU A 170 -4.32 9.09 -8.10
N PRO A 171 -4.56 8.06 -8.93
CA PRO A 171 -3.52 7.54 -9.84
C PRO A 171 -3.06 8.56 -10.89
N ASP A 172 -3.85 9.61 -11.15
CA ASP A 172 -3.56 10.73 -12.03
C ASP A 172 -2.56 11.74 -11.46
N ALA A 173 -2.22 11.63 -10.17
CA ALA A 173 -1.22 12.48 -9.53
C ALA A 173 0.24 12.12 -9.87
N PHE A 174 0.47 11.14 -10.76
CA PHE A 174 1.78 10.53 -11.03
C PHE A 174 2.17 10.54 -12.51
#